data_AF-A0A6G7X2P2-F1
#
_entry.id   AF-A0A6G7X2P2-F1
#
_cell.length_a   1.000
_cell.length_b   1.000
_cell.length_c   1.000
_cell.angle_alpha   90.00
_cell.angle_beta   90.00
_cell.angle_gamma   90.00
#
_symmetry.space_group_name_H-M   'P 1'
#
loop_
_entity.id
_entity.type
_entity.pdbx_description
1 polymer ?
#
loop_
_entity_poly.entity_id
_entity_poly.type
_entity_poly.pdbx_seq_one_letter_code
_entity_poly.pdbx_strand_id
1 'polypeptide(L)'
;MSKFILFYDEIKELSLEELHIEILRTDRIKVKELKLVDLLHNNRSLLGVYVFFDENNNIVYIGKSSSRAILERLAGHLDPRPLSFFNNLLCTMTGKPKKLIVHEDMDVVYEKMINFDFLFIQFPDHLRNVIDKVEKYLVMNSDKFHNKRRSWIDINPQMLIKDIPNSK
;
A
#
# COMPACT_ATOMS: atom_id res chain seq x y z
N MET A 1 -1.36 -21.03 0.07
CA MET A 1 -0.62 -19.77 -0.20
C MET A 1 -1.58 -18.63 0.06
N SER A 2 -1.14 -17.59 0.78
CA SER A 2 -1.98 -16.44 1.11
C SER A 2 -2.33 -15.69 -0.17
N LYS A 3 -3.60 -15.75 -0.58
CA LYS A 3 -4.08 -15.28 -1.89
C LYS A 3 -3.97 -13.75 -2.08
N PHE A 4 -3.77 -13.00 -0.99
CA PHE A 4 -3.71 -11.54 -0.97
C PHE A 4 -2.27 -10.98 -0.92
N ILE A 5 -1.26 -11.85 -1.09
CA ILE A 5 0.15 -11.44 -1.12
C ILE A 5 0.73 -11.81 -2.48
N LEU A 6 1.19 -10.80 -3.21
CA LEU A 6 2.01 -10.97 -4.42
C LEU A 6 3.48 -10.97 -4.01
N PHE A 7 4.20 -12.05 -4.31
CA PHE A 7 5.63 -12.13 -4.01
C PHE A 7 6.45 -11.56 -5.16
N TYR A 8 7.54 -10.85 -4.84
CA TYR A 8 8.45 -10.30 -5.84
C TYR A 8 8.88 -11.32 -6.90
N ASP A 9 9.20 -12.56 -6.51
CA ASP A 9 9.63 -13.59 -7.45
C ASP A 9 8.57 -13.96 -8.49
N GLU A 10 7.29 -13.74 -8.20
CA GLU A 10 6.15 -14.00 -9.09
C GLU A 10 5.89 -12.82 -10.03
N ILE A 11 6.22 -11.59 -9.60
CA ILE A 11 5.89 -10.36 -10.35
C ILE A 11 7.09 -9.71 -11.03
N LYS A 12 8.33 -10.11 -10.73
CA LYS A 12 9.55 -9.40 -11.16
C LYS A 12 9.71 -9.28 -12.68
N GLU A 13 9.07 -10.19 -13.41
CA GLU A 13 9.03 -10.25 -14.89
C GLU A 13 7.86 -9.46 -15.50
N LEU A 14 6.98 -8.90 -14.68
CA LEU A 14 5.92 -8.00 -15.14
C LEU A 14 6.51 -6.60 -15.36
N SER A 15 5.99 -5.91 -16.36
CA SER A 15 6.08 -4.46 -16.45
C SER A 15 5.25 -3.79 -15.35
N LEU A 16 5.45 -2.49 -15.14
CA LEU A 16 4.67 -1.74 -14.16
C LEU A 16 3.18 -1.63 -14.55
N GLU A 17 2.88 -1.56 -15.85
CA GLU A 17 1.50 -1.60 -16.34
C GLU A 17 0.86 -2.97 -16.10
N GLU A 18 1.58 -4.05 -16.40
CA GLU A 18 1.09 -5.41 -16.12
C GLU A 18 0.91 -5.65 -14.62
N LEU A 19 1.80 -5.12 -13.77
CA LEU A 19 1.63 -5.16 -12.32
C LEU A 19 0.33 -4.46 -11.89
N HIS A 20 0.01 -3.30 -12.47
CA HIS A 20 -1.23 -2.60 -12.16
C HIS A 20 -2.46 -3.44 -12.50
N ILE A 21 -2.46 -4.11 -13.66
CA ILE A 21 -3.51 -5.04 -14.06
C ILE A 21 -3.59 -6.24 -13.09
N GLU A 22 -2.44 -6.80 -12.71
CA GLU A 22 -2.36 -7.94 -11.79
C GLU A 22 -2.94 -7.60 -10.41
N ILE A 23 -2.63 -6.42 -9.87
CA ILE A 23 -3.19 -5.90 -8.61
C ILE A 23 -4.73 -5.85 -8.66
N LEU A 24 -5.31 -5.47 -9.79
CA LEU A 24 -6.75 -5.38 -9.95
C LEU A 24 -7.42 -6.77 -10.02
N ARG A 25 -6.69 -7.80 -10.45
CA ARG A 25 -7.18 -9.18 -10.61
C ARG A 25 -6.91 -10.08 -9.42
N THR A 26 -5.90 -9.76 -8.61
CA THR A 26 -5.48 -10.59 -7.49
C THR A 26 -6.56 -10.64 -6.42
N ASP A 27 -6.79 -11.84 -5.87
CA ASP A 27 -7.63 -12.08 -4.69
C ASP A 27 -7.15 -11.20 -3.51
N ARG A 28 -8.08 -10.79 -2.65
CA ARG A 28 -7.80 -9.87 -1.55
C ARG A 28 -8.35 -10.42 -0.24
N ILE A 29 -7.91 -9.84 0.87
CA ILE A 29 -8.44 -10.17 2.19
C ILE A 29 -9.09 -8.94 2.80
N LYS A 30 -10.20 -9.11 3.51
CA LYS A 30 -10.76 -8.00 4.29
C LYS A 30 -9.84 -7.62 5.43
N VAL A 31 -9.71 -6.33 5.70
CA VAL A 31 -8.88 -5.84 6.81
C VAL A 31 -9.29 -6.45 8.15
N LYS A 32 -10.60 -6.61 8.41
CA LYS A 32 -11.10 -7.28 9.63
C LYS A 32 -10.74 -8.77 9.72
N GLU A 33 -10.42 -9.41 8.60
CA GLU A 33 -10.07 -10.83 8.52
C GLU A 33 -8.56 -11.06 8.56
N LEU A 34 -7.76 -10.00 8.36
CA LEU A 34 -6.30 -10.03 8.35
C LEU A 34 -5.75 -10.40 9.73
N LYS A 35 -5.07 -11.53 9.83
CA LYS A 35 -4.39 -11.96 11.06
C LYS A 35 -2.91 -11.63 10.96
N LEU A 36 -2.27 -11.40 12.13
CA LEU A 36 -0.83 -11.17 12.20
C LEU A 36 -0.02 -12.29 11.55
N VAL A 37 -0.44 -13.55 11.75
CA VAL A 37 0.23 -14.72 11.16
C VAL A 37 0.18 -14.71 9.64
N ASP A 38 -0.81 -14.07 9.03
CA ASP A 38 -0.92 -13.98 7.57
C ASP A 38 0.12 -13.01 6.98
N LEU A 39 0.67 -12.09 7.79
CA LEU A 39 1.75 -11.18 7.39
C LEU A 39 3.13 -11.68 7.81
N LEU A 40 3.19 -12.58 8.79
CA LEU A 40 4.43 -13.17 9.31
C LEU A 40 4.74 -14.49 8.58
N HIS A 41 5.29 -14.39 7.37
CA HIS A 41 5.70 -15.56 6.60
C HIS A 41 7.20 -15.86 6.74
N ASN A 42 7.55 -17.04 7.29
CA ASN A 42 8.82 -17.78 7.16
C ASN A 42 10.06 -16.98 6.70
N ASN A 43 10.67 -16.16 7.56
CA ASN A 43 11.90 -15.38 7.27
C ASN A 43 11.84 -14.47 6.05
N ARG A 44 10.63 -14.13 5.58
CA ARG A 44 10.44 -13.22 4.44
C ARG A 44 10.44 -11.78 4.91
N SER A 45 10.90 -10.90 4.03
CA SER A 45 10.83 -9.46 4.26
C SER A 45 9.39 -9.02 4.51
N LEU A 46 9.22 -8.15 5.50
CA LEU A 46 7.97 -7.45 5.80
C LEU A 46 7.90 -6.10 5.07
N LEU A 47 8.71 -5.92 4.03
CA LEU A 47 8.79 -4.70 3.23
C LEU A 47 8.06 -4.88 1.90
N GLY A 48 7.47 -3.80 1.41
CA GLY A 48 6.70 -3.84 0.19
C GLY A 48 5.72 -2.70 0.01
N VAL A 49 4.80 -2.87 -0.93
CA VAL A 49 3.72 -1.94 -1.26
C VAL A 49 2.41 -2.58 -0.82
N TYR A 50 1.51 -1.82 -0.20
CA TYR A 50 0.18 -2.30 0.17
C TYR A 50 -0.89 -1.42 -0.47
N VAL A 51 -2.00 -2.05 -0.77
CA VAL A 51 -3.13 -1.44 -1.46
C VAL A 51 -4.41 -1.74 -0.68
N PHE A 52 -5.20 -0.71 -0.43
CA PHE A 52 -6.55 -0.82 0.12
C PHE A 52 -7.57 -0.54 -0.98
N PHE A 53 -8.66 -1.29 -0.94
CA PHE A 53 -9.78 -1.16 -1.86
C PHE A 53 -11.09 -0.99 -1.08
N ASP A 54 -11.99 -0.18 -1.62
CA ASP A 54 -13.35 -0.08 -1.11
C ASP A 54 -14.22 -1.28 -1.55
N GLU A 55 -15.45 -1.34 -1.03
CA GLU A 55 -16.46 -2.34 -1.38
C GLU A 55 -16.87 -2.35 -2.86
N ASN A 56 -16.55 -1.28 -3.60
CA ASN A 56 -16.80 -1.13 -5.02
C ASN A 56 -15.57 -1.46 -5.87
N ASN A 57 -14.57 -2.15 -5.28
CA ASN A 57 -13.30 -2.53 -5.91
C ASN A 57 -12.43 -1.35 -6.38
N ASN A 58 -12.67 -0.13 -5.92
CA ASN A 58 -11.80 1.00 -6.23
C ASN A 58 -10.60 1.03 -5.30
N ILE A 59 -9.42 1.34 -5.85
CA ILE A 59 -8.23 1.63 -5.04
C ILE A 59 -8.48 2.92 -4.26
N VAL A 60 -8.46 2.85 -2.92
CA VAL A 60 -8.64 4.01 -2.04
C VAL A 60 -7.32 4.51 -1.45
N TYR A 61 -6.36 3.62 -1.27
CA TYR A 61 -5.07 3.97 -0.71
C TYR A 61 -3.97 2.99 -1.10
N ILE A 62 -2.79 3.53 -1.35
CA ILE A 62 -1.58 2.82 -1.71
C ILE A 62 -0.53 3.42 -0.80
N GLY A 63 0.14 2.56 -0.07
CA GLY A 63 1.26 2.95 0.76
C GLY A 63 2.39 1.95 0.64
N LYS A 64 3.49 2.29 1.30
CA LYS A 64 4.70 1.46 1.30
C LYS A 64 5.26 1.23 2.69
N SER A 65 6.02 0.16 2.77
CA SER A 65 6.78 -0.31 3.91
C SER A 65 8.22 -0.55 3.42
N SER A 66 9.00 0.51 3.17
CA SER A 66 10.40 0.38 2.70
C SER A 66 11.45 0.55 3.81
N SER A 67 11.05 1.08 4.97
CA SER A 67 11.94 1.30 6.13
C SER A 67 11.44 0.72 7.44
N ARG A 68 10.17 0.30 7.49
CA ARG A 68 9.48 -0.27 8.65
C ARG A 68 8.66 -1.45 8.16
N ALA A 69 8.51 -2.46 8.99
CA ALA A 69 7.68 -3.62 8.68
C ALA A 69 6.23 -3.19 8.38
N ILE A 70 5.54 -3.93 7.52
CA ILE A 70 4.13 -3.70 7.18
C ILE A 70 3.24 -3.64 8.42
N LEU A 71 3.52 -4.45 9.45
CA LEU A 71 2.79 -4.44 10.72
C LEU A 71 2.82 -3.07 11.41
N GLU A 72 4.00 -2.45 11.50
CA GLU A 72 4.14 -1.11 12.07
C GLU A 72 3.42 -0.05 11.22
N ARG A 73 3.44 -0.22 9.90
CA ARG A 73 2.77 0.71 8.96
C ARG A 73 1.24 0.61 9.08
N LEU A 74 0.70 -0.60 9.17
CA LEU A 74 -0.73 -0.85 9.36
C LEU A 74 -1.21 -0.33 10.72
N ALA A 75 -0.50 -0.68 11.80
CA ALA A 75 -0.80 -0.17 13.14
C ALA A 75 -0.74 1.37 13.19
N GLY A 76 0.19 1.98 12.46
CA GLY A 76 0.29 3.43 12.36
C GLY A 76 -0.95 4.10 11.74
N HIS A 77 -1.56 3.48 10.71
CA HIS A 77 -2.81 4.00 10.13
C HIS A 77 -3.98 3.99 11.10
N LEU A 78 -3.89 3.13 12.12
CA LEU A 78 -4.88 2.95 13.18
C LEU A 78 -4.50 3.69 14.47
N ASP A 79 -3.43 4.50 14.47
CA ASP A 79 -3.00 5.23 15.66
C ASP A 79 -3.91 6.45 15.89
N PRO A 80 -4.69 6.47 16.99
CA PRO A 80 -5.69 7.50 17.23
C PRO A 80 -5.09 8.84 17.70
N ARG A 81 -3.76 8.95 17.82
CA ARG A 81 -3.16 10.17 18.36
C ARG A 81 -3.18 11.30 17.33
N PRO A 82 -3.59 12.52 17.72
CA PRO A 82 -3.41 13.70 16.90
C PRO A 82 -1.95 13.82 16.47
N LEU A 83 -1.72 14.11 15.19
CA LEU A 83 -0.40 14.22 14.57
C LEU A 83 0.41 12.91 14.42
N SER A 84 -0.16 11.74 14.68
CA SER A 84 0.45 10.44 14.35
C SER A 84 1.08 10.45 12.95
N PHE A 85 2.27 9.84 12.82
CA PHE A 85 3.10 9.90 11.61
C PHE A 85 2.38 9.31 10.36
N PHE A 86 1.29 8.59 10.56
CA PHE A 86 0.64 7.74 9.55
C PHE A 86 -0.78 8.15 9.15
N ASN A 87 -1.21 9.36 9.51
CA ASN A 87 -2.58 9.82 9.24
C ASN A 87 -2.89 10.12 7.75
N ASN A 88 -2.08 9.69 6.78
CA ASN A 88 -2.35 9.96 5.37
C ASN A 88 -3.60 9.23 4.87
N LEU A 89 -3.85 8.01 5.36
CA LEU A 89 -5.09 7.28 5.08
C LEU A 89 -6.29 8.00 5.72
N LEU A 90 -6.16 8.41 6.99
CA LEU A 90 -7.19 9.20 7.68
C LEU A 90 -7.51 10.52 6.95
N CYS A 91 -6.49 11.31 6.57
CA CYS A 91 -6.63 12.52 5.77
C CYS A 91 -7.32 12.24 4.42
N THR A 92 -6.96 11.12 3.78
CA THR A 92 -7.55 10.69 2.50
C THR A 92 -9.05 10.41 2.67
N MET A 93 -9.43 9.64 3.68
CA MET A 93 -10.81 9.21 3.89
C MET A 93 -11.72 10.31 4.44
N THR A 94 -11.17 11.24 5.22
CA THR A 94 -11.93 12.37 5.79
C THR A 94 -11.95 13.58 4.86
N GLY A 95 -11.00 13.68 3.92
CA GLY A 95 -10.74 14.90 3.14
C GLY A 95 -10.18 16.05 3.98
N LYS A 96 -9.89 15.84 5.28
CA LYS A 96 -9.42 16.88 6.20
C LYS A 96 -7.89 16.93 6.23
N PRO A 97 -7.30 18.13 6.40
CA PRO A 97 -5.87 18.23 6.67
C PRO A 97 -5.56 17.65 8.05
N LYS A 98 -4.36 17.07 8.21
CA LYS A 98 -3.90 16.35 9.42
C LYS A 98 -4.11 17.10 10.75
N LYS A 99 -4.07 18.43 10.74
CA LYS A 99 -4.26 19.28 11.94
C LYS A 99 -5.72 19.42 12.39
N LEU A 100 -6.68 19.08 11.53
CA LEU A 100 -8.12 19.21 11.75
C LEU A 100 -8.82 17.87 11.98
N ILE A 101 -8.07 16.77 12.02
CA ILE A 101 -8.60 15.45 12.35
C ILE A 101 -8.86 15.39 13.85
N VAL A 102 -10.10 15.13 14.23
CA VAL A 102 -10.54 14.94 15.62
C VAL A 102 -10.78 13.45 15.91
N HIS A 103 -11.15 13.11 17.15
CA HIS A 103 -11.28 11.72 17.55
C HIS A 103 -12.42 11.00 16.80
N GLU A 104 -13.55 11.67 16.67
CA GLU A 104 -14.76 11.19 16.02
C GLU A 104 -14.55 10.87 14.54
N ASP A 105 -13.64 11.61 13.86
CA ASP A 105 -13.26 11.30 12.48
C ASP A 105 -12.60 9.93 12.37
N MET A 106 -11.87 9.51 13.41
CA MET A 106 -11.13 8.26 13.38
C MET A 106 -12.03 7.06 13.59
N ASP A 107 -13.06 7.17 14.44
CA ASP A 107 -14.05 6.10 14.62
C ASP A 107 -14.78 5.82 13.30
N VAL A 108 -15.23 6.87 12.61
CA VAL A 108 -15.88 6.75 11.30
C VAL A 108 -14.95 6.16 10.25
N VAL A 109 -13.67 6.55 10.25
CA VAL A 109 -12.70 5.98 9.31
C VAL A 109 -12.41 4.52 9.65
N TYR A 110 -12.29 4.17 10.92
CA TYR A 110 -12.03 2.82 11.37
C TYR A 110 -13.15 1.87 10.94
N GLU A 111 -14.41 2.23 11.20
CA GLU A 111 -15.58 1.44 10.80
C GLU A 111 -15.63 1.16 9.28
N LYS A 112 -15.18 2.13 8.47
CA LYS A 112 -15.04 1.94 7.02
C LYS A 112 -13.84 1.05 6.68
N MET A 113 -12.68 1.35 7.26
CA MET A 113 -11.40 0.70 6.93
C MET A 113 -11.41 -0.79 7.24
N ILE A 114 -12.06 -1.24 8.32
CA ILE A 114 -12.15 -2.67 8.64
C ILE A 114 -12.87 -3.50 7.55
N ASN A 115 -13.69 -2.86 6.73
CA ASN A 115 -14.42 -3.51 5.63
C ASN A 115 -13.72 -3.40 4.28
N PHE A 116 -12.63 -2.62 4.19
CA PHE A 116 -11.80 -2.56 3.00
C PHE A 116 -11.12 -3.89 2.73
N ASP A 117 -10.86 -4.11 1.46
CA ASP A 117 -10.02 -5.21 1.02
C ASP A 117 -8.55 -4.76 0.98
N PHE A 118 -7.64 -5.68 1.25
CA PHE A 118 -6.22 -5.46 1.40
C PHE A 118 -5.44 -6.40 0.49
N LEU A 119 -4.42 -5.84 -0.16
CA LEU A 119 -3.42 -6.57 -0.93
C LEU A 119 -2.02 -6.09 -0.51
N PHE A 120 -1.09 -7.03 -0.40
CA PHE A 120 0.32 -6.72 -0.13
C PHE A 120 1.22 -7.25 -1.25
N ILE A 121 2.14 -6.42 -1.70
CA ILE A 121 3.17 -6.76 -2.67
C ILE A 121 4.49 -6.79 -1.93
N GLN A 122 5.02 -7.99 -1.73
CA GLN A 122 6.17 -8.23 -0.88
C GLN A 122 7.47 -8.14 -1.70
N PHE A 123 8.45 -7.40 -1.19
CA PHE A 123 9.75 -7.20 -1.84
C PHE A 123 10.89 -7.63 -0.91
N PRO A 124 11.97 -8.22 -1.44
CA PRO A 124 13.21 -8.44 -0.71
C PRO A 124 13.79 -7.16 -0.08
N ASP A 125 14.45 -7.30 1.08
CA ASP A 125 14.99 -6.18 1.86
C ASP A 125 16.01 -5.30 1.13
N HIS A 126 16.70 -5.86 0.14
CA HIS A 126 17.70 -5.14 -0.65
C HIS A 126 17.08 -4.27 -1.74
N LEU A 127 15.78 -4.39 -2.03
CA LEU A 127 15.07 -3.67 -3.11
C LEU A 127 14.26 -2.45 -2.62
N ARG A 128 14.69 -1.80 -1.54
CA ARG A 128 13.95 -0.66 -0.93
C ARG A 128 13.70 0.49 -1.90
N ASN A 129 14.63 0.77 -2.81
CA ASN A 129 14.47 1.84 -3.79
C ASN A 129 13.47 1.45 -4.89
N VAL A 130 13.34 0.15 -5.20
CA VAL A 130 12.33 -0.37 -6.12
C VAL A 130 10.93 -0.22 -5.52
N ILE A 131 10.74 -0.56 -4.23
CA ILE A 131 9.47 -0.36 -3.50
C ILE A 131 8.99 1.09 -3.63
N ASP A 132 9.90 2.04 -3.43
CA ASP A 132 9.64 3.47 -3.51
C ASP A 132 9.19 3.92 -4.90
N LYS A 133 9.75 3.32 -5.96
CA LYS A 133 9.46 3.62 -7.36
C LYS A 133 8.14 2.98 -7.81
N VAL A 134 7.92 1.72 -7.47
CA VAL A 134 6.68 0.97 -7.74
C VAL A 134 5.50 1.68 -7.08
N GLU A 135 5.60 2.03 -5.80
CA GLU A 135 4.49 2.69 -5.11
C GLU A 135 4.17 4.07 -5.71
N LYS A 136 5.17 4.85 -6.11
CA LYS A 136 4.94 6.13 -6.79
C LYS A 136 4.26 5.95 -8.14
N TYR A 137 4.68 4.96 -8.93
CA TYR A 137 4.03 4.63 -10.20
C TYR A 137 2.55 4.28 -9.96
N LEU A 138 2.25 3.37 -9.01
CA LEU A 138 0.88 2.94 -8.73
C LEU A 138 0.01 4.11 -8.26
N VAL A 139 0.53 4.98 -7.39
CA VAL A 139 -0.19 6.18 -6.92
C VAL A 139 -0.51 7.14 -8.08
N MET A 140 0.38 7.27 -9.07
CA MET A 140 0.18 8.17 -10.21
C MET A 140 -0.84 7.64 -11.23
N ASN A 141 -1.02 6.32 -11.30
CA ASN A 141 -1.86 5.65 -12.30
C ASN A 141 -3.19 5.12 -11.73
N SER A 142 -3.53 5.47 -10.49
CA SER A 142 -4.81 5.15 -9.86
C SER A 142 -5.78 6.34 -9.92
N ASP A 143 -6.93 6.17 -10.57
CA ASP A 143 -7.89 7.24 -10.93
C ASP A 143 -8.51 8.01 -9.75
N LYS A 144 -8.55 7.44 -8.55
CA LYS A 144 -9.30 7.97 -7.38
C LYS A 144 -8.41 8.33 -6.18
N PHE A 145 -7.28 9.01 -6.42
CA PHE A 145 -6.30 9.25 -5.37
C PHE A 145 -6.29 10.62 -4.70
N HIS A 146 -6.29 10.58 -3.36
CA HIS A 146 -6.10 11.72 -2.46
C HIS A 146 -4.66 11.92 -1.98
N ASN A 147 -3.65 11.15 -2.44
CA ASN A 147 -2.22 11.48 -2.24
C ASN A 147 -1.83 12.67 -3.16
N LYS A 148 -2.46 13.82 -2.94
CA LYS A 148 -2.07 15.08 -3.60
C LYS A 148 -0.64 15.39 -3.18
N ARG A 149 0.28 15.44 -4.16
CA ARG A 149 1.71 15.82 -4.08
C ARG A 149 2.68 14.65 -3.88
N ARG A 150 3.05 14.01 -4.99
CA ARG A 150 4.40 13.44 -5.13
C ARG A 150 5.03 13.97 -6.41
N SER A 151 6.33 14.25 -6.34
CA SER A 151 7.14 14.62 -7.50
C SER A 151 6.99 13.55 -8.58
N TRP A 152 6.76 13.97 -9.82
CA TRP A 152 6.79 13.09 -10.99
C TRP A 152 8.04 12.23 -10.96
N ILE A 153 7.87 10.93 -11.14
CA ILE A 153 8.97 10.05 -11.51
C ILE A 153 8.84 9.79 -13.00
N ASP A 154 9.93 10.01 -13.72
CA ASP A 154 10.10 9.53 -15.07
C ASP A 154 10.45 8.03 -15.02
N ILE A 155 9.41 7.20 -15.02
CA ILE A 155 9.52 5.76 -15.08
C ILE A 155 8.71 5.28 -16.27
N ASN A 156 9.36 4.50 -17.12
CA ASN A 156 8.72 3.86 -18.26
C ASN A 156 7.70 2.81 -17.75
N PRO A 157 6.40 2.91 -18.07
CA PRO A 157 5.40 1.91 -17.69
C PRO A 157 5.72 0.49 -18.17
N GLN A 158 6.45 0.36 -19.29
CA GLN A 158 6.87 -0.91 -19.87
C GLN A 158 8.15 -1.49 -19.22
N MET A 159 8.76 -0.77 -18.26
CA MET A 159 9.93 -1.27 -17.54
C MET A 159 9.53 -2.44 -16.65
N LEU A 160 10.27 -3.55 -16.76
CA LEU A 160 10.09 -4.69 -15.86
C LEU A 160 10.48 -4.32 -14.44
N ILE A 161 9.79 -4.87 -13.44
CA ILE A 161 10.07 -4.56 -12.04
C ILE A 161 11.53 -4.89 -11.66
N LYS A 162 12.09 -5.98 -12.18
CA LYS A 162 13.50 -6.37 -11.94
C LYS A 162 14.53 -5.38 -12.51
N ASP A 163 14.15 -4.63 -13.55
CA ASP A 163 15.03 -3.70 -14.25
C ASP A 163 15.00 -2.29 -13.63
N ILE A 164 14.12 -2.07 -12.66
CA ILE A 164 14.04 -0.80 -11.94
C ILE A 164 15.37 -0.55 -11.20
N PRO A 165 16.08 0.56 -11.46
CA PRO A 165 17.37 0.80 -10.85
C PRO A 165 17.27 0.86 -9.33
N ASN A 166 18.10 0.07 -8.65
CA ASN A 166 18.13 0.00 -7.19
C ASN A 166 19.10 1.02 -6.55
N SER A 167 19.70 1.91 -7.33
CA SER A 167 20.55 3.00 -6.82
C SER A 167 19.72 4.21 -6.37
N LYS A 168 20.24 4.95 -5.38
CA LYS A 168 19.71 6.23 -4.91
C LYS A 168 20.11 7.38 -5.82
#